data_AF-A0A945FJX3-F1
#
_entry.id   AF-A0A945FJX3-F1
#
_cell.length_a   1.000
_cell.length_b   1.000
_cell.length_c   1.000
_cell.angle_alpha   90.00
_cell.angle_beta   90.00
_cell.angle_gamma   90.00
#
_symmetry.space_group_name_H-M   'P 1'
#
loop_
_entity.id
_entity.type
_entity.pdbx_description
1 polymer ?
#
loop_
_entity_poly.entity_id
_entity_poly.type
_entity_poly.pdbx_seq_one_letter_code
_entity_poly.pdbx_strand_id
1 'polypeptide(L)'
;MEPNNVIVIGNTSDDPFAIDVAFAMGQAEDIADLISLKSFANTEFCPRFISDEFDFSSIGKTLTGKIVVIISTSNRIVSRQNLAMRNLLIARAAKENGAAEVVLVEPDLYYSAQDRGPHANLGDVPFERNQKDLKK
;
A
#
# COMPACT_ATOMS: atom_id res chain seq x y z
N MET A 1 15.16 -3.77 -14.34
CA MET A 1 14.86 -3.49 -12.92
C MET A 1 15.41 -4.68 -12.16
N GLU A 2 16.38 -4.47 -11.28
CA GLU A 2 16.95 -5.57 -10.49
C GLU A 2 15.86 -6.07 -9.51
N PRO A 3 15.47 -7.36 -9.54
CA PRO A 3 14.41 -7.92 -8.68
C PRO A 3 14.62 -7.63 -7.19
N ASN A 4 15.89 -7.53 -6.76
CA ASN A 4 16.28 -7.27 -5.37
C ASN A 4 15.87 -5.89 -4.81
N ASN A 5 15.32 -4.99 -5.65
CA ASN A 5 14.91 -3.66 -5.22
C ASN A 5 13.40 -3.51 -5.02
N VAL A 6 12.62 -4.56 -5.27
CA VAL A 6 11.18 -4.55 -5.01
C VAL A 6 10.88 -5.25 -3.69
N ILE A 7 10.06 -4.59 -2.86
CA ILE A 7 9.58 -5.12 -1.58
C ILE A 7 8.06 -5.16 -1.65
N VAL A 8 7.48 -6.34 -1.52
CA VAL A 8 6.04 -6.59 -1.49
C VAL A 8 5.59 -6.74 -0.05
N ILE A 9 4.55 -6.00 0.33
CA ILE A 9 3.93 -6.07 1.66
C ILE A 9 2.40 -6.05 1.56
N GLY A 10 1.73 -6.56 2.59
CA GLY A 10 0.28 -6.42 2.77
C GLY A 10 -0.09 -5.26 3.70
N ASN A 11 -1.33 -4.77 3.62
CA ASN A 11 -1.88 -3.81 4.58
C ASN A 11 -2.59 -4.48 5.79
N THR A 12 -2.71 -5.80 5.76
CA THR A 12 -3.13 -6.67 6.85
C THR A 12 -2.11 -7.79 7.03
N SER A 13 -1.96 -8.25 8.27
CA SER A 13 -1.16 -9.43 8.57
C SER A 13 -1.73 -10.67 7.89
N ASP A 14 -0.83 -11.55 7.44
CA ASP A 14 -1.16 -12.85 6.85
C ASP A 14 -2.16 -12.77 5.68
N ASP A 15 -2.07 -11.71 4.86
CA ASP A 15 -2.88 -11.61 3.64
C ASP A 15 -2.38 -12.62 2.60
N PRO A 16 -3.19 -13.64 2.22
CA PRO A 16 -2.73 -14.70 1.33
C PRO A 16 -2.36 -14.18 -0.07
N PHE A 17 -3.05 -13.15 -0.55
CA PHE A 17 -2.79 -12.59 -1.87
C PHE A 17 -1.46 -11.83 -1.88
N ALA A 18 -1.15 -11.10 -0.81
CA ALA A 18 0.15 -10.44 -0.65
C ALA A 18 1.30 -11.46 -0.59
N ILE A 19 1.11 -12.57 0.12
CA ILE A 19 2.09 -13.66 0.22
C ILE A 19 2.32 -14.30 -1.15
N ASP A 20 1.26 -14.62 -1.89
CA ASP A 20 1.37 -15.21 -3.23
C ASP A 20 2.09 -14.28 -4.22
N VAL A 21 1.80 -12.98 -4.17
CA VAL A 21 2.50 -11.98 -5.01
C VAL A 21 3.96 -11.86 -4.62
N ALA A 22 4.28 -11.79 -3.32
CA ALA A 22 5.67 -11.74 -2.84
C ALA A 22 6.46 -12.97 -3.32
N PHE A 23 5.88 -14.17 -3.18
CA PHE A 23 6.46 -15.41 -3.67
C PHE A 23 6.68 -15.40 -5.18
N ALA A 24 5.66 -15.00 -5.96
CA ALA A 24 5.74 -14.92 -7.41
C ALA A 24 6.80 -13.90 -7.90
N MET A 25 7.08 -12.87 -7.10
CA MET A 25 8.12 -11.88 -7.36
C MET A 25 9.52 -12.29 -6.88
N GLY A 26 9.66 -13.48 -6.27
CA GLY A 26 10.93 -13.99 -5.78
C GLY A 26 11.42 -13.33 -4.49
N GLN A 27 10.53 -12.68 -3.73
CA GLN A 27 10.87 -12.17 -2.40
C GLN A 27 11.12 -13.34 -1.45
N ALA A 28 12.34 -13.45 -0.94
CA ALA A 28 12.73 -14.51 -0.01
C ALA A 28 12.35 -14.22 1.44
N GLU A 29 12.26 -12.93 1.81
CA GLU A 29 11.92 -12.47 3.16
C GLU A 29 10.41 -12.51 3.39
N ASP A 30 10.00 -12.93 4.59
CA ASP A 30 8.59 -12.89 5.00
C ASP A 30 8.11 -11.44 5.13
N ILE A 31 6.86 -11.18 4.78
CA ILE A 31 6.22 -9.86 4.95
C ILE A 31 6.26 -9.43 6.42
N ALA A 32 6.09 -10.37 7.36
CA ALA A 32 6.12 -10.10 8.79
C ALA A 32 7.51 -9.65 9.29
N ASP A 33 8.58 -10.02 8.59
CA ASP A 33 9.95 -9.62 8.88
C ASP A 33 10.30 -8.25 8.26
N LEU A 34 9.51 -7.79 7.29
CA LEU A 34 9.71 -6.52 6.60
C LEU A 34 8.96 -5.35 7.27
N ILE A 35 7.74 -5.61 7.76
CA ILE A 35 6.88 -4.56 8.33
C ILE A 35 6.03 -5.06 9.50
N SER A 36 6.06 -4.30 10.59
CA SER A 36 5.17 -4.47 11.73
C SER A 36 3.89 -3.65 11.54
N LEU A 37 2.74 -4.32 11.59
CA LEU A 37 1.42 -3.72 11.44
C LEU A 37 0.67 -3.74 12.78
N LYS A 38 0.77 -2.67 13.56
CA LYS A 38 0.19 -2.61 14.90
C LYS A 38 -1.09 -1.79 14.93
N SER A 39 -2.13 -2.32 15.57
CA SER A 39 -3.30 -1.55 15.99
C SER A 39 -3.30 -1.39 17.51
N PHE A 40 -3.45 -0.16 17.98
CA PHE A 40 -3.50 0.16 19.41
C PHE A 40 -4.94 0.04 19.94
N ALA A 41 -5.08 0.01 21.27
CA ALA A 41 -6.39 -0.11 21.92
C ALA A 41 -7.35 1.05 21.60
N ASN A 42 -6.81 2.23 21.28
CA ASN A 42 -7.57 3.39 20.81
C ASN A 42 -7.92 3.34 19.32
N THR A 43 -7.69 2.21 18.65
CA THR A 43 -7.93 1.95 17.22
C THR A 43 -6.97 2.63 16.25
N GLU A 44 -5.96 3.36 16.73
CA GLU A 44 -4.91 3.91 15.87
C GLU A 44 -4.07 2.80 15.26
N PHE A 45 -3.65 3.02 14.01
CA PHE A 45 -2.82 2.11 13.25
C PHE A 45 -1.42 2.67 13.08
N CYS A 46 -0.41 1.86 13.37
CA CYS A 46 1.00 2.23 13.32
C CYS A 46 1.78 1.18 12.51
N PRO A 47 2.06 1.48 11.23
CA PRO A 47 2.98 0.67 10.44
C PRO A 47 4.43 1.07 10.74
N ARG A 48 5.30 0.08 10.89
CA ARG A 48 6.75 0.32 11.07
C ARG A 48 7.55 -0.69 10.27
N PHE A 49 8.34 -0.22 9.32
CA PHE A 49 9.32 -1.05 8.64
C PHE A 49 10.38 -1.51 9.64
N ILE A 50 10.67 -2.81 9.60
CA ILE A 50 11.59 -3.44 10.53
C ILE A 50 13.01 -3.15 10.05
N SER A 51 13.90 -2.87 11.01
CA SER A 51 15.32 -2.68 10.80
C SER A 51 16.05 -3.47 11.89
N ASP A 52 17.30 -3.86 11.64
CA ASP A 52 18.15 -4.44 12.68
C ASP A 52 18.26 -3.47 13.88
N GLU A 53 17.98 -3.97 15.09
CA GLU A 53 17.99 -3.18 16.33
C GLU A 53 19.40 -2.68 16.70
N PHE A 54 20.43 -3.33 16.17
CA PHE A 54 21.83 -2.98 16.41
C PHE A 54 22.44 -2.15 15.26
N ASP A 55 21.73 -1.98 14.14
CA ASP A 55 22.17 -1.12 13.03
C ASP A 55 21.62 0.31 13.17
N PHE A 56 22.49 1.22 13.60
CA PHE A 56 22.17 2.65 13.70
C PHE A 56 22.49 3.44 12.42
N SER A 57 23.08 2.81 11.40
CA SER A 57 23.57 3.51 10.21
C SER A 57 22.46 3.95 9.25
N SER A 58 21.33 3.24 9.29
CA SER A 58 20.24 3.34 8.32
C SER A 58 18.87 3.67 8.93
N ILE A 59 18.84 4.11 10.20
CA ILE A 59 17.60 4.42 10.93
C ILE A 59 16.72 5.39 10.12
N GLY A 60 15.48 4.98 9.84
CA GLY A 60 14.51 5.78 9.09
C GLY A 60 14.87 5.95 7.61
N LYS A 61 15.80 5.16 7.06
CA LYS A 61 16.25 5.21 5.67
C LYS A 61 16.45 3.82 5.05
N THR A 62 15.90 2.78 5.67
CA THR A 62 16.11 1.38 5.29
C THR A 62 15.58 1.03 3.90
N LEU A 63 14.67 1.85 3.35
CA LEU A 63 14.07 1.63 2.04
C LEU A 63 14.71 2.48 0.95
N THR A 64 15.86 3.11 1.22
CA THR A 64 16.54 3.96 0.23
C THR A 64 16.78 3.22 -1.09
N GLY A 65 16.21 3.74 -2.18
CA GLY A 65 16.33 3.16 -3.52
C GLY A 65 15.41 1.96 -3.80
N LYS A 66 14.57 1.55 -2.84
CA LYS A 66 13.62 0.44 -2.98
C LYS A 66 12.28 0.92 -3.57
N ILE A 67 11.60 0.00 -4.24
CA ILE A 67 10.21 0.12 -4.68
C ILE A 67 9.36 -0.68 -3.71
N VAL A 68 8.41 -0.04 -3.04
CA VAL A 68 7.49 -0.71 -2.11
C VAL A 68 6.16 -0.95 -2.80
N VAL A 69 5.76 -2.20 -2.92
CA VAL A 69 4.47 -2.61 -3.47
C VAL A 69 3.55 -2.97 -2.31
N ILE A 70 2.50 -2.16 -2.12
CA ILE A 70 1.48 -2.38 -1.12
C ILE A 70 0.34 -3.16 -1.76
N ILE A 71 0.11 -4.36 -1.26
CA ILE A 71 -1.00 -5.21 -1.66
C ILE A 71 -2.18 -4.91 -0.75
N SER A 72 -3.29 -4.51 -1.35
CA SER A 72 -4.53 -4.17 -0.65
C SER A 72 -5.69 -4.94 -1.27
N THR A 73 -6.17 -5.94 -0.54
CA THR A 73 -7.32 -6.75 -0.91
C THR A 73 -8.43 -6.59 0.11
N SER A 74 -9.67 -6.46 -0.37
CA SER A 74 -10.81 -6.39 0.53
C SER A 74 -10.96 -7.71 1.28
N ASN A 75 -11.22 -7.65 2.58
CA ASN A 75 -11.53 -8.81 3.39
C ASN A 75 -12.74 -8.54 4.31
N ARG A 76 -13.18 -9.56 5.05
CA ARG A 76 -14.37 -9.47 5.92
C ARG A 76 -14.05 -9.02 7.35
N ILE A 77 -12.78 -8.89 7.69
CA ILE A 77 -12.30 -8.62 9.05
C ILE A 77 -12.08 -7.12 9.25
N VAL A 78 -11.53 -6.46 8.25
CA VAL A 78 -11.18 -5.04 8.26
C VAL A 78 -12.03 -4.30 7.22
N SER A 79 -12.68 -3.21 7.64
CA SER A 79 -13.50 -2.41 6.73
C SER A 79 -12.67 -1.78 5.61
N ARG A 80 -13.27 -1.52 4.45
CA ARG A 80 -12.61 -0.82 3.33
C ARG A 80 -12.09 0.57 3.73
N GLN A 81 -12.78 1.27 4.65
CA GLN A 81 -12.31 2.56 5.18
C GLN A 81 -11.00 2.40 5.94
N ASN A 82 -10.92 1.38 6.79
CA ASN A 82 -9.72 1.08 7.57
C ASN A 82 -8.57 0.64 6.64
N LEU A 83 -8.84 -0.21 5.65
CA LEU A 83 -7.84 -0.63 4.67
C LEU A 83 -7.30 0.57 3.87
N ALA A 84 -8.17 1.47 3.41
CA ALA A 84 -7.75 2.70 2.73
C ALA A 84 -6.85 3.59 3.61
N MET A 85 -7.19 3.75 4.89
CA MET A 85 -6.36 4.51 5.84
C MET A 85 -5.02 3.82 6.12
N ARG A 86 -5.01 2.49 6.23
CA ARG A 86 -3.78 1.69 6.36
C ARG A 86 -2.87 1.86 5.15
N ASN A 87 -3.42 1.83 3.93
CA ASN A 87 -2.65 2.07 2.71
C ASN A 87 -1.97 3.44 2.74
N LEU A 88 -2.71 4.48 3.13
CA LEU A 88 -2.16 5.84 3.26
C LEU A 88 -1.00 5.88 4.25
N LEU A 89 -1.18 5.31 5.46
CA LEU A 89 -0.17 5.34 6.51
C LEU A 89 1.06 4.51 6.16
N ILE A 90 0.88 3.34 5.53
CA ILE A 90 1.98 2.49 5.05
C ILE A 90 2.75 3.20 3.93
N ALA A 91 2.04 3.75 2.94
CA ALA A 91 2.67 4.48 1.84
C ALA A 91 3.49 5.67 2.37
N ARG A 92 2.96 6.39 3.36
CA ARG A 92 3.67 7.48 4.01
C ARG A 92 4.92 6.99 4.74
N ALA A 93 4.79 5.94 5.54
CA ALA A 93 5.93 5.33 6.25
C ALA A 93 7.02 4.86 5.27
N ALA A 94 6.62 4.29 4.11
CA ALA A 94 7.56 3.85 3.09
C ALA A 94 8.35 5.02 2.50
N LYS A 95 7.67 6.11 2.13
CA LYS A 95 8.32 7.33 1.63
C LYS A 95 9.23 7.98 2.68
N GLU A 96 8.80 8.02 3.94
CA GLU A 96 9.62 8.55 5.04
C GLU A 96 10.86 7.69 5.32
N ASN A 97 10.80 6.38 5.03
CA ASN A 97 11.96 5.46 5.08
C ASN A 97 12.83 5.48 3.82
N GLY A 98 12.59 6.39 2.88
CA GLY A 98 13.44 6.60 1.71
C GLY A 98 13.08 5.78 0.47
N ALA A 99 11.93 5.10 0.44
CA ALA A 99 11.47 4.38 -0.74
C ALA A 99 11.48 5.30 -1.98
N ALA A 100 12.10 4.84 -3.07
CA ALA A 100 12.14 5.56 -4.33
C ALA A 100 10.72 5.69 -4.89
N GLU A 101 10.00 4.57 -4.88
CA GLU A 101 8.64 4.47 -5.39
C GLU A 101 7.76 3.68 -4.42
N VAL A 102 6.47 4.02 -4.40
CA VAL A 102 5.45 3.26 -3.67
C VAL A 102 4.32 2.98 -4.66
N VAL A 103 4.04 1.71 -4.89
CA VAL A 103 3.01 1.22 -5.80
C VAL A 103 1.89 0.61 -4.95
N LEU A 104 0.65 1.06 -5.17
CA LEU A 104 -0.52 0.43 -4.59
C LEU A 104 -1.12 -0.53 -5.61
N VAL A 105 -1.19 -1.81 -5.25
CA VAL A 105 -1.91 -2.84 -6.00
C VAL A 105 -3.19 -3.13 -5.24
N GLU A 106 -4.29 -2.58 -5.74
CA GLU A 106 -5.62 -2.71 -5.14
C GLU A 106 -6.62 -3.19 -6.21
N PRO A 107 -6.85 -4.51 -6.32
CA PRO A 107 -7.73 -5.07 -7.36
C PRO A 107 -9.17 -4.56 -7.29
N ASP A 108 -9.65 -4.23 -6.08
CA ASP A 108 -10.95 -3.63 -5.82
C ASP A 108 -10.75 -2.25 -5.22
N LEU A 109 -10.58 -1.26 -6.09
CA LEU A 109 -10.28 0.13 -5.71
C LEU A 109 -11.35 0.68 -4.77
N TYR A 110 -10.95 1.02 -3.54
CA TYR A 110 -11.85 1.57 -2.54
C TYR A 110 -12.32 2.96 -2.95
N TYR A 111 -13.59 3.25 -2.68
CA TYR A 111 -14.26 4.48 -3.09
C TYR A 111 -14.30 4.74 -4.60
N SER A 112 -14.02 3.74 -5.45
CA SER A 112 -14.08 3.84 -6.91
C SER A 112 -15.41 4.40 -7.45
N ALA A 113 -16.52 4.13 -6.76
CA ALA A 113 -17.84 4.62 -7.15
C ALA A 113 -18.21 6.01 -6.57
N GLN A 114 -17.32 6.72 -5.88
CA GLN A 114 -17.64 8.03 -5.30
C GLN A 114 -17.33 9.18 -6.26
N ASP A 115 -18.33 9.61 -7.02
CA ASP A 115 -18.28 10.86 -7.79
C ASP A 115 -18.48 12.06 -6.85
N ARG A 116 -17.39 12.51 -6.22
CA ARG A 116 -17.39 13.69 -5.34
C ARG A 116 -17.41 14.99 -6.16
N GLY A 117 -18.42 15.14 -7.02
CA GLY A 117 -18.53 16.21 -8.02
C GLY A 117 -17.95 15.76 -9.37
N PRO A 118 -18.73 15.05 -10.21
CA PRO A 118 -18.25 14.62 -11.52
C PRO A 118 -18.09 15.85 -12.42
N HIS A 119 -16.86 16.15 -12.81
CA HIS A 119 -16.53 17.19 -13.79
C HIS A 119 -15.78 16.58 -14.98
N ALA A 120 -15.95 17.18 -16.15
CA ALA A 120 -15.33 16.68 -17.39
C ALA A 120 -13.79 16.70 -17.35
N ASN A 121 -13.20 17.54 -16.50
CA ASN A 121 -11.75 17.68 -16.34
C ASN A 121 -11.16 16.79 -15.22
N LEU A 122 -11.97 15.95 -14.57
CA LEU A 122 -11.51 15.05 -13.50
C LEU A 122 -11.29 13.63 -14.02
N GLY A 123 -10.08 13.14 -13.79
CA GLY A 123 -9.61 11.80 -14.18
C GLY A 123 -9.06 11.74 -15.60
N ASP A 124 -8.20 10.77 -15.85
CA ASP A 124 -7.72 10.44 -17.19
C ASP A 124 -8.58 9.32 -17.77
N VAL A 125 -9.40 9.67 -18.76
CA VAL A 125 -10.28 8.74 -19.47
C VAL A 125 -9.95 8.74 -20.96
N PRO A 126 -10.08 7.60 -21.67
CA PRO A 126 -9.77 7.52 -23.10
C PRO A 126 -10.84 8.17 -24.00
N PHE A 127 -11.85 8.84 -23.42
CA PHE A 127 -12.97 9.47 -24.13
C PHE A 127 -13.37 10.78 -23.46
N GLU A 128 -14.03 11.68 -24.20
CA GLU A 128 -14.58 12.90 -23.63
C GLU A 128 -15.90 12.62 -22.87
N ARG A 129 -15.95 13.03 -21.60
CA ARG A 129 -17.12 12.79 -20.74
C ARG A 129 -18.27 13.71 -21.13
N ASN A 130 -19.42 13.14 -21.49
CA ASN A 130 -20.63 13.91 -21.80
C ASN A 130 -21.53 14.10 -20.56
N GLN A 131 -22.58 14.92 -20.66
CA GLN A 131 -23.49 15.17 -19.53
C GLN A 131 -24.19 13.91 -18.99
N LYS A 132 -24.43 12.88 -19.82
CA LYS A 132 -25.00 11.62 -19.35
C LYS A 132 -23.98 10.81 -18.57
N ASP A 133 -22.72 10.83 -18.97
CA ASP A 133 -21.63 10.18 -18.25
C ASP A 133 -21.35 10.84 -16.88
N LEU A 134 -21.49 12.16 -16.80
CA LEU A 134 -21.39 12.90 -15.53
C LEU A 134 -22.62 12.71 -14.63
N LYS A 135 -23.73 12.20 -15.15
CA LYS A 135 -24.99 12.03 -14.43
C LYS A 135 -25.25 10.54 -14.21
N LYS A 136 -24.97 10.05 -13.01
CA LYS A 136 -25.36 8.70 -12.58
C LYS A 136 -26.86 8.46 -12.68
#